data_AF-A0A813EFB2-F1
#
_entry.id   AF-A0A813EFB2-F1
#
_cell.length_a   1.000
_cell.length_b   1.000
_cell.length_c   1.000
_cell.angle_alpha   90.00
_cell.angle_beta   90.00
_cell.angle_gamma   90.00
#
_symmetry.space_group_name_H-M   'P 1'
#
loop_
_entity.id
_entity.type
_entity.pdbx_description
1 polymer ?
#
loop_
_entity_poly.entity_id
_entity_poly.type
_entity_poly.pdbx_seq_one_letter_code
_entity_poly.pdbx_strand_id
1 'polypeptide(L)'
;MACAGGNWCCHLLKVSVFLFLSVAVKLLDVWHFLIEQPPGCMHEPLPGNHSGIKVLVMGFAKSGTRSICHALNDIGIRAYHSEDFHFLPWWDFIHRLRTQGSEHAHRSMSEIAHLTHTSGDLSDQLMNSVSKCRMEAVALDGLEVLTLPLYKGSPGAKVILLSWRTYHQWSQSLSTFTQKLAVMCQFNIVTGSSLSVLPWAALLRPLDKLVGRPIERVIRDGGPAVTEVSGPMVWLYHQSLNHRRQYEAWMPPSTTVVPQSEKDYNHYLDMARSMVPKQQLLEWDPRTDNFEELCKFLDIEGPCPKSGKTPRAINTWIFERDFPIASNVGLVVRLFLHWVNWKLFGMVTSFVCQFIRRGKTFDKRD
;
A
#
# COMPACT_ATOMS: atom_id res chain seq x y z
N MET A 1 26.56 28.74 -27.58
CA MET A 1 25.57 29.34 -26.64
C MET A 1 26.21 29.48 -25.27
N ALA A 2 26.84 30.63 -25.04
CA ALA A 2 27.45 30.95 -23.76
C ALA A 2 26.39 31.67 -22.90
N CYS A 3 25.97 31.05 -21.80
CA CYS A 3 25.26 31.73 -20.71
C CYS A 3 26.22 32.71 -20.02
N ALA A 4 26.61 33.78 -20.73
CA ALA A 4 27.54 34.79 -20.23
C ALA A 4 26.84 35.89 -19.40
N GLY A 5 25.51 35.88 -19.33
CA GLY A 5 24.72 36.81 -18.51
C GLY A 5 23.58 36.11 -17.80
N GLY A 6 23.79 35.76 -16.52
CA GLY A 6 22.73 35.29 -15.61
C GLY A 6 22.93 33.87 -15.09
N ASN A 7 23.55 33.75 -13.90
CA ASN A 7 23.65 32.49 -13.14
C ASN A 7 22.29 31.77 -12.98
N TRP A 8 21.18 32.51 -13.01
CA TRP A 8 19.81 32.01 -12.85
C TRP A 8 19.42 30.92 -13.85
N CYS A 9 19.74 31.07 -15.14
CA CYS A 9 19.34 30.09 -16.16
C CYS A 9 20.04 28.73 -15.91
N CYS A 10 21.33 28.76 -15.57
CA CYS A 10 22.08 27.55 -15.21
C CYS A 10 21.57 26.91 -13.92
N HIS A 11 21.20 27.71 -12.90
CA HIS A 11 20.64 27.19 -11.66
C HIS A 11 19.27 26.54 -11.88
N LEU A 12 18.36 27.17 -12.64
CA LEU A 12 17.05 26.61 -12.94
C LEU A 12 17.16 25.29 -13.71
N LEU A 13 18.00 25.23 -14.75
CA LEU A 13 18.23 23.99 -15.49
C LEU A 13 18.76 22.89 -14.57
N LYS A 14 19.71 23.21 -13.69
CA LYS A 14 20.28 22.26 -12.72
C LYS A 14 19.21 21.73 -11.75
N VAL A 15 18.35 22.58 -11.23
CA VAL A 15 17.22 22.18 -10.37
C VAL A 15 16.26 21.27 -11.14
N SER A 16 15.87 21.64 -12.36
CA SER A 16 14.97 20.85 -13.18
C SER A 16 15.52 19.46 -13.50
N VAL A 17 16.80 19.37 -13.87
CA VAL A 17 17.46 18.08 -14.12
C VAL A 17 17.51 17.24 -12.84
N PHE A 18 17.84 17.83 -11.70
CA PHE A 18 17.86 17.12 -10.43
C PHE A 18 16.49 16.58 -10.04
N LEU A 19 15.44 17.40 -10.11
CA LEU A 19 14.08 16.97 -9.79
C LEU A 19 13.58 15.89 -10.74
N PHE A 20 13.83 16.05 -12.05
CA PHE A 20 13.48 15.03 -13.05
C PHE A 20 14.19 13.71 -12.77
N LEU A 21 15.50 13.73 -12.54
CA LEU A 21 16.28 12.53 -12.22
C LEU A 21 15.77 11.88 -10.94
N SER A 22 15.47 12.66 -9.91
CA SER A 22 14.97 12.15 -8.63
C SER A 22 13.65 11.41 -8.78
N VAL A 23 12.70 12.03 -9.50
CA VAL A 23 11.39 11.42 -9.79
C VAL A 23 11.56 10.18 -10.67
N ALA A 24 12.39 10.25 -11.72
CA ALA A 24 12.65 9.13 -12.62
C ALA A 24 13.21 7.92 -11.86
N VAL A 25 14.23 8.12 -11.00
CA VAL A 25 14.82 7.02 -10.23
C VAL A 25 13.81 6.42 -9.23
N LYS A 26 12.92 7.23 -8.64
CA LYS A 26 11.85 6.72 -7.76
C LYS A 26 10.80 5.92 -8.54
N LEU A 27 10.36 6.40 -9.71
CA LEU A 27 9.36 5.71 -10.53
C LEU A 27 9.90 4.41 -11.15
N LEU A 28 11.18 4.40 -11.53
CA LEU A 28 11.87 3.21 -12.03
C LEU A 28 12.28 2.24 -10.91
N ASP A 29 12.20 2.68 -9.66
CA ASP A 29 12.50 1.91 -8.45
C ASP A 29 13.85 1.16 -8.54
N VAL A 30 14.88 1.88 -8.99
CA VAL A 30 16.19 1.33 -9.39
C VAL A 30 16.86 0.53 -8.25
N TRP A 31 16.62 0.91 -7.00
CA TRP A 31 17.30 0.36 -5.82
C TRP A 31 16.50 -0.68 -5.05
N HIS A 32 15.33 -1.12 -5.56
CA HIS A 32 14.44 -2.01 -4.81
C HIS A 32 15.16 -3.24 -4.25
N PHE A 33 16.03 -3.88 -5.03
CA PHE A 33 16.78 -5.07 -4.62
C PHE A 33 17.67 -4.86 -3.36
N LEU A 34 18.11 -3.62 -3.09
CA LEU A 34 18.89 -3.26 -1.91
C LEU A 34 18.02 -2.99 -0.67
N ILE A 35 16.73 -2.71 -0.85
CA ILE A 35 15.80 -2.31 0.21
C ILE A 35 14.94 -3.51 0.62
N GLU A 36 14.36 -4.16 -0.39
CA GLU A 36 13.39 -5.26 -0.33
C GLU A 36 13.87 -6.40 0.58
N GLN A 37 13.23 -6.65 1.72
CA GLN A 37 13.61 -7.76 2.59
C GLN A 37 12.87 -9.05 2.21
N PRO A 38 13.58 -10.14 1.86
CA PRO A 38 13.00 -11.47 1.78
C PRO A 38 13.04 -12.19 3.14
N PRO A 39 12.15 -13.18 3.39
CA PRO A 39 10.84 -13.42 2.78
C PRO A 39 9.73 -12.60 3.47
N GLY A 40 8.50 -12.62 2.92
CA GLY A 40 7.31 -12.02 3.52
C GLY A 40 6.90 -12.69 4.84
N CYS A 41 5.60 -12.85 5.08
CA CYS A 41 5.12 -13.45 6.32
C CYS A 41 5.65 -14.89 6.47
N MET A 42 6.17 -15.23 7.65
CA MET A 42 6.99 -16.43 7.90
C MET A 42 6.30 -17.52 8.72
N HIS A 43 5.02 -17.37 9.05
CA HIS A 43 4.30 -18.45 9.72
C HIS A 43 4.17 -19.66 8.78
N GLU A 44 4.02 -20.85 9.35
CA GLU A 44 3.61 -22.01 8.57
C GLU A 44 2.25 -21.73 7.92
N PRO A 45 2.04 -22.13 6.64
CA PRO A 45 0.74 -22.01 6.02
C PRO A 45 -0.28 -22.88 6.75
N LEU A 46 -1.54 -22.47 6.70
CA LEU A 46 -2.61 -23.28 7.25
C LEU A 46 -2.86 -24.52 6.36
N PRO A 47 -3.22 -25.68 6.95
CA PRO A 47 -3.45 -26.89 6.18
C PRO A 47 -4.64 -26.73 5.22
N GLY A 48 -4.65 -27.45 4.10
CA GLY A 48 -5.81 -27.46 3.21
C GLY A 48 -6.06 -26.17 2.42
N ASN A 49 -5.01 -25.37 2.20
CA ASN A 49 -5.04 -24.16 1.37
C ASN A 49 -6.13 -23.15 1.78
N HIS A 50 -6.46 -23.04 3.07
CA HIS A 50 -7.39 -22.01 3.54
C HIS A 50 -6.64 -20.75 4.01
N SER A 51 -7.26 -19.60 3.80
CA SER A 51 -6.71 -18.28 4.12
C SER A 51 -6.53 -18.03 5.63
N GLY A 52 -7.39 -18.63 6.46
CA GLY A 52 -7.50 -18.29 7.89
C GLY A 52 -8.28 -17.00 8.18
N ILE A 53 -8.79 -16.33 7.15
CA ILE A 53 -9.65 -15.15 7.29
C ILE A 53 -10.99 -15.59 7.88
N LYS A 54 -11.41 -14.88 8.93
CA LYS A 54 -12.69 -15.05 9.62
C LYS A 54 -13.72 -14.02 9.20
N VAL A 55 -13.28 -12.83 8.77
CA VAL A 55 -14.16 -11.71 8.39
C VAL A 55 -13.72 -11.08 7.08
N LEU A 56 -14.61 -11.00 6.10
CA LEU A 56 -14.39 -10.26 4.86
C LEU A 56 -15.23 -8.99 4.89
N VAL A 57 -14.59 -7.84 4.73
CA VAL A 57 -15.30 -6.56 4.63
C VAL A 57 -15.46 -6.25 3.14
N MET A 58 -16.69 -6.43 2.65
CA MET A 58 -17.09 -6.16 1.28
C MET A 58 -17.65 -4.76 1.17
N GLY A 59 -16.97 -3.89 0.43
CA GLY A 59 -17.44 -2.55 0.15
C GLY A 59 -16.44 -1.84 -0.74
N PHE A 60 -16.92 -0.93 -1.57
CA PHE A 60 -16.03 -0.12 -2.40
C PHE A 60 -15.23 0.87 -1.54
N ALA A 61 -14.11 1.35 -2.07
CA ALA A 61 -13.40 2.48 -1.47
C ALA A 61 -14.39 3.62 -1.14
N LYS A 62 -14.19 4.26 0.02
CA LYS A 62 -15.07 5.33 0.56
C LYS A 62 -16.43 4.90 1.11
N SER A 63 -16.66 3.61 1.28
CA SER A 63 -17.80 3.07 2.03
C SER A 63 -17.53 2.90 3.53
N GLY A 64 -16.35 3.28 4.03
CA GLY A 64 -16.02 3.16 5.47
C GLY A 64 -15.21 1.93 5.85
N THR A 65 -14.60 1.24 4.87
CA THR A 65 -13.67 0.11 5.02
C THR A 65 -12.63 0.35 6.11
N ARG A 66 -11.97 1.50 6.10
CA ARG A 66 -10.98 1.85 7.12
C ARG A 66 -11.55 1.96 8.54
N SER A 67 -12.73 2.56 8.69
CA SER A 67 -13.38 2.68 10.00
C SER A 67 -13.70 1.31 10.58
N ILE A 68 -14.21 0.38 9.75
CA ILE A 68 -14.54 -0.97 10.22
C ILE A 68 -13.27 -1.80 10.48
N CYS A 69 -12.18 -1.61 9.72
CA CYS A 69 -10.88 -2.23 10.06
C CYS A 69 -10.39 -1.78 11.46
N HIS A 70 -10.41 -0.47 11.75
CA HIS A 70 -10.06 0.01 13.09
C HIS A 70 -10.98 -0.56 14.16
N ALA A 71 -12.30 -0.62 13.91
CA ALA A 71 -13.25 -1.20 14.86
C ALA A 71 -12.99 -2.69 15.12
N LEU A 72 -12.63 -3.46 14.10
CA LEU A 72 -12.24 -4.87 14.22
C LEU A 72 -10.93 -5.02 15.03
N ASN A 73 -9.92 -4.19 14.74
CA ASN A 73 -8.67 -4.18 15.49
C ASN A 73 -8.88 -3.78 16.97
N ASP A 74 -9.77 -2.83 17.23
CA ASP A 74 -10.16 -2.35 18.56
C ASP A 74 -10.81 -3.43 19.44
N ILE A 75 -11.49 -4.42 18.82
CA ILE A 75 -12.06 -5.59 19.51
C ILE A 75 -11.16 -6.84 19.42
N GLY A 76 -9.90 -6.67 19.00
CA GLY A 76 -8.88 -7.72 19.01
C GLY A 76 -8.85 -8.63 17.79
N ILE A 77 -9.62 -8.34 16.73
CA ILE A 77 -9.58 -9.08 15.46
C ILE A 77 -8.56 -8.42 14.56
N ARG A 78 -7.51 -9.14 14.18
CA ARG A 78 -6.44 -8.59 13.33
C ARG A 78 -6.96 -8.31 11.92
N ALA A 79 -7.34 -7.06 11.68
CA ALA A 79 -7.92 -6.60 10.43
C ALA A 79 -6.89 -5.85 9.58
N TYR A 80 -6.80 -6.25 8.32
CA TYR A 80 -6.04 -5.57 7.29
C TYR A 80 -6.95 -4.66 6.48
N HIS A 81 -6.44 -3.48 6.11
CA HIS A 81 -6.99 -2.74 4.99
C HIS A 81 -6.29 -3.18 3.70
N SER A 82 -6.76 -2.72 2.54
CA SER A 82 -6.17 -3.10 1.26
C SER A 82 -4.70 -2.71 1.12
N GLU A 83 -4.26 -1.60 1.73
CA GLU A 83 -2.83 -1.24 1.74
C GLU A 83 -2.00 -2.31 2.44
N ASP A 84 -2.44 -2.82 3.59
CA ASP A 84 -1.73 -3.87 4.32
C ASP A 84 -1.70 -5.17 3.52
N PHE A 85 -2.82 -5.52 2.88
CA PHE A 85 -2.93 -6.72 2.05
C PHE A 85 -2.01 -6.65 0.82
N HIS A 86 -2.02 -5.53 0.09
CA HIS A 86 -1.13 -5.31 -1.05
C HIS A 86 0.34 -5.36 -0.61
N PHE A 87 0.66 -4.69 0.51
CA PHE A 87 2.04 -4.53 0.98
C PHE A 87 2.68 -5.82 1.50
N LEU A 88 1.87 -6.73 2.07
CA LEU A 88 2.34 -7.97 2.70
C LEU A 88 1.95 -9.22 1.88
N PRO A 89 0.79 -9.88 2.08
CA PRO A 89 0.51 -11.18 1.48
C PRO A 89 0.45 -11.16 -0.03
N TRP A 90 -0.11 -10.10 -0.64
CA TRP A 90 -0.20 -9.99 -2.09
C TRP A 90 1.16 -9.84 -2.73
N TRP A 91 1.99 -8.94 -2.21
CA TRP A 91 3.35 -8.76 -2.70
C TRP A 91 4.18 -10.05 -2.56
N ASP A 92 4.09 -10.75 -1.43
CA ASP A 92 4.80 -12.00 -1.19
C ASP A 92 4.38 -13.10 -2.19
N PHE A 93 3.08 -13.21 -2.48
CA PHE A 93 2.55 -14.07 -3.54
C PHE A 93 3.13 -13.73 -4.92
N ILE A 94 3.04 -12.48 -5.34
CA ILE A 94 3.54 -12.02 -6.64
C ILE A 94 5.06 -12.18 -6.75
N HIS A 95 5.80 -11.87 -5.68
CA HIS A 95 7.24 -11.99 -5.64
C HIS A 95 7.69 -13.46 -5.79
N ARG A 96 6.99 -14.41 -5.15
CA ARG A 96 7.26 -15.84 -5.33
C ARG A 96 7.06 -16.29 -6.77
N LEU A 97 5.92 -15.96 -7.37
CA LEU A 97 5.66 -16.30 -8.78
C LEU A 97 6.76 -15.78 -9.71
N ARG A 98 7.20 -14.53 -9.49
CA ARG A 98 8.27 -13.88 -10.27
C ARG A 98 9.63 -14.53 -10.06
N THR A 99 9.99 -14.86 -8.82
CA THR A 99 11.32 -15.41 -8.48
C THR A 99 11.47 -16.89 -8.79
N GLN A 100 10.38 -17.66 -8.74
CA GLN A 100 10.38 -19.09 -9.09
C GLN A 100 10.30 -19.35 -10.59
N GLY A 101 10.23 -18.30 -11.42
CA GLY A 101 10.12 -18.44 -12.88
C GLY A 101 8.81 -19.08 -13.31
N SER A 102 7.72 -18.83 -12.57
CA SER A 102 6.38 -19.25 -12.98
C SER A 102 6.04 -18.73 -14.38
N GLU A 103 5.19 -19.45 -15.12
CA GLU A 103 4.65 -18.96 -16.40
C GLU A 103 3.93 -17.60 -16.28
N HIS A 104 3.53 -17.20 -15.06
CA HIS A 104 2.90 -15.92 -14.77
C HIS A 104 3.89 -14.81 -14.38
N ALA A 105 5.19 -15.07 -14.33
CA ALA A 105 6.20 -14.10 -13.86
C ALA A 105 6.21 -12.76 -14.61
N HIS A 106 5.79 -12.76 -15.88
CA HIS A 106 5.75 -11.57 -16.74
C HIS A 106 4.38 -10.86 -16.75
N ARG A 107 3.37 -11.42 -16.08
CA ARG A 107 2.03 -10.85 -16.05
C ARG A 107 1.95 -9.71 -15.02
N SER A 108 1.06 -8.76 -15.29
CA SER A 108 0.73 -7.70 -14.33
C SER A 108 0.03 -8.29 -13.10
N MET A 109 0.06 -7.56 -11.98
CA MET A 109 -0.64 -7.98 -10.77
C MET A 109 -2.15 -8.16 -11.00
N SER A 110 -2.78 -7.26 -11.75
CA SER A 110 -4.22 -7.34 -12.06
C SER A 110 -4.56 -8.59 -12.88
N GLU A 111 -3.77 -8.91 -13.91
CA GLU A 111 -3.98 -10.14 -14.69
C GLU A 111 -3.86 -11.38 -13.80
N ILE A 112 -2.86 -11.44 -12.91
CA ILE A 112 -2.71 -12.55 -11.97
C ILE A 112 -3.93 -12.61 -11.04
N ALA A 113 -4.41 -11.48 -10.52
CA ALA A 113 -5.61 -11.42 -9.69
C ALA A 113 -6.84 -11.99 -10.43
N HIS A 114 -7.04 -11.65 -11.69
CA HIS A 114 -8.12 -12.21 -12.50
C HIS A 114 -7.98 -13.72 -12.72
N LEU A 115 -6.76 -14.22 -12.96
CA LEU A 115 -6.51 -15.65 -13.16
C LEU A 115 -6.79 -16.49 -11.91
N THR A 116 -6.71 -15.90 -10.71
CA THR A 116 -7.05 -16.64 -9.48
C THR A 116 -8.51 -17.10 -9.41
N HIS A 117 -9.42 -16.55 -10.24
CA HIS A 117 -10.80 -17.03 -10.34
C HIS A 117 -10.93 -18.37 -11.06
N THR A 118 -10.05 -18.62 -12.01
CA THR A 118 -10.16 -19.75 -12.95
C THR A 118 -9.06 -20.78 -12.74
N SER A 119 -7.92 -20.40 -12.16
CA SER A 119 -6.82 -21.29 -11.81
C SER A 119 -6.87 -21.68 -10.34
N GLY A 120 -7.22 -22.94 -10.07
CA GLY A 120 -7.21 -23.50 -8.71
C GLY A 120 -5.82 -23.46 -8.07
N ASP A 121 -4.77 -23.73 -8.84
CA ASP A 121 -3.38 -23.68 -8.36
C ASP A 121 -2.97 -22.26 -7.92
N LEU A 122 -3.29 -21.23 -8.72
CA LEU A 122 -3.02 -19.84 -8.31
C LEU A 122 -3.84 -19.42 -7.09
N SER A 123 -5.09 -19.85 -7.00
CA SER A 123 -5.93 -19.61 -5.83
C SER A 123 -5.33 -20.25 -4.58
N ASP A 124 -4.87 -21.50 -4.66
CA ASP A 124 -4.25 -22.23 -3.56
C ASP A 124 -2.93 -21.57 -3.12
N GLN A 125 -2.09 -21.17 -4.07
CA GLN A 125 -0.87 -20.42 -3.79
C GLN A 125 -1.17 -19.06 -3.14
N LEU A 126 -2.24 -18.36 -3.55
CA LEU A 126 -2.67 -17.13 -2.91
C LEU A 126 -3.14 -17.38 -1.47
N MET A 127 -3.97 -18.40 -1.22
CA MET A 127 -4.43 -18.73 0.14
C MET A 127 -3.29 -19.14 1.06
N ASN A 128 -2.32 -19.89 0.53
CA ASN A 128 -1.08 -20.20 1.23
C ASN A 128 -0.31 -18.93 1.59
N SER A 129 -0.22 -17.96 0.68
CA SER A 129 0.44 -16.67 0.96
C SER A 129 -0.28 -15.86 2.03
N VAL A 130 -1.61 -15.81 1.96
CA VAL A 130 -2.48 -15.10 2.89
C VAL A 130 -2.40 -15.70 4.30
N SER A 131 -2.47 -17.02 4.43
CA SER A 131 -2.49 -17.69 5.73
C SER A 131 -1.21 -17.50 6.54
N LYS A 132 -0.07 -17.32 5.86
CA LYS A 132 1.21 -17.01 6.52
C LYS A 132 1.20 -15.67 7.25
N CYS A 133 0.37 -14.71 6.86
CA CYS A 133 0.29 -13.41 7.51
C CYS A 133 -0.64 -13.39 8.73
N ARG A 134 -1.40 -14.47 8.98
CA ARG A 134 -2.28 -14.62 10.15
C ARG A 134 -3.24 -13.44 10.35
N MET A 135 -3.67 -12.81 9.26
CA MET A 135 -4.75 -11.83 9.31
C MET A 135 -6.09 -12.56 9.48
N GLU A 136 -6.95 -11.99 10.32
CA GLU A 136 -8.26 -12.55 10.62
C GLU A 136 -9.38 -11.83 9.87
N ALA A 137 -9.13 -10.59 9.45
CA ALA A 137 -10.06 -9.84 8.63
C ALA A 137 -9.34 -9.05 7.53
N VAL A 138 -10.03 -8.80 6.41
CA VAL A 138 -9.53 -7.93 5.34
C VAL A 138 -10.65 -7.11 4.72
N ALA A 139 -10.39 -5.82 4.50
CA ALA A 139 -11.23 -4.98 3.65
C ALA A 139 -10.82 -5.05 2.19
N LEU A 140 -11.82 -5.24 1.33
CA LEU A 140 -11.63 -5.54 -0.08
C LEU A 140 -11.71 -4.31 -0.98
N ASP A 141 -11.62 -3.09 -0.44
CA ASP A 141 -11.61 -1.89 -1.28
C ASP A 141 -10.30 -1.76 -2.03
N GLY A 142 -10.36 -1.77 -3.36
CA GLY A 142 -9.18 -1.90 -4.21
C GLY A 142 -8.67 -3.34 -4.40
N LEU A 143 -9.41 -4.31 -3.87
CA LEU A 143 -9.21 -5.75 -4.03
C LEU A 143 -10.48 -6.43 -4.56
N GLU A 144 -11.41 -5.68 -5.18
CA GLU A 144 -12.71 -6.23 -5.56
C GLU A 144 -12.58 -7.39 -6.55
N VAL A 145 -11.51 -7.43 -7.34
CA VAL A 145 -11.18 -8.58 -8.19
C VAL A 145 -10.90 -9.83 -7.34
N LEU A 146 -10.30 -9.72 -6.15
CA LEU A 146 -9.96 -10.87 -5.31
C LEU A 146 -11.09 -11.35 -4.39
N THR A 147 -12.26 -10.71 -4.42
CA THR A 147 -13.40 -11.02 -3.55
C THR A 147 -13.81 -12.49 -3.59
N LEU A 148 -14.04 -13.07 -4.78
CA LEU A 148 -14.49 -14.46 -4.89
C LEU A 148 -13.41 -15.48 -4.49
N PRO A 149 -12.14 -15.37 -4.96
CA PRO A 149 -11.06 -16.24 -4.50
C PRO A 149 -10.89 -16.22 -2.98
N LEU A 150 -10.87 -15.02 -2.37
CA LEU A 150 -10.71 -14.88 -0.93
C LEU A 150 -11.90 -15.47 -0.17
N TYR A 151 -13.14 -15.23 -0.60
CA TYR A 151 -14.30 -15.85 0.03
C TYR A 151 -14.28 -17.37 -0.04
N LYS A 152 -14.04 -17.94 -1.23
CA LYS A 152 -13.99 -19.40 -1.42
C LYS A 152 -12.87 -20.06 -0.61
N GLY A 153 -11.72 -19.41 -0.50
CA GLY A 153 -10.60 -19.88 0.31
C GLY A 153 -10.71 -19.59 1.81
N SER A 154 -11.83 -19.00 2.27
CA SER A 154 -12.09 -18.66 3.67
C SER A 154 -13.37 -19.35 4.17
N PRO A 155 -13.37 -20.68 4.32
CA PRO A 155 -14.57 -21.42 4.70
C PRO A 155 -15.12 -20.94 6.05
N GLY A 156 -16.41 -20.61 6.08
CA GLY A 156 -17.09 -20.13 7.29
C GLY A 156 -16.84 -18.66 7.63
N ALA A 157 -16.11 -17.92 6.78
CA ALA A 157 -15.92 -16.49 7.00
C ALA A 157 -17.25 -15.73 6.99
N LYS A 158 -17.39 -14.82 7.95
CA LYS A 158 -18.47 -13.85 8.00
C LYS A 158 -18.16 -12.69 7.06
N VAL A 159 -19.19 -12.06 6.52
CA VAL A 159 -19.08 -10.93 5.61
C VAL A 159 -19.76 -9.71 6.20
N ILE A 160 -19.02 -8.61 6.25
CA ILE A 160 -19.56 -7.29 6.56
C ILE A 160 -19.70 -6.54 5.24
N LEU A 161 -20.93 -6.23 4.84
CA LEU A 161 -21.25 -5.53 3.61
C LEU A 161 -21.52 -4.05 3.88
N LEU A 162 -20.69 -3.16 3.31
CA LEU A 162 -20.79 -1.71 3.47
C LEU A 162 -21.71 -1.11 2.40
N SER A 163 -23.01 -1.39 2.50
CA SER A 163 -24.06 -1.00 1.56
C SER A 163 -24.78 0.32 1.91
N TRP A 164 -24.37 1.01 2.97
CA TRP A 164 -25.12 2.17 3.53
C TRP A 164 -25.15 3.43 2.65
N ARG A 165 -24.30 3.52 1.62
CA ARG A 165 -24.28 4.62 0.65
C ARG A 165 -25.00 4.26 -0.62
N THR A 166 -25.78 5.21 -1.14
CA THR A 166 -26.23 5.17 -2.52
C THR A 166 -25.07 5.38 -3.49
N TYR A 167 -25.22 4.93 -4.74
CA TYR A 167 -24.22 5.14 -5.79
C TYR A 167 -23.81 6.61 -5.92
N HIS A 168 -24.76 7.54 -5.91
CA HIS A 168 -24.47 8.97 -6.03
C HIS A 168 -23.63 9.51 -4.86
N GLN A 169 -23.97 9.15 -3.62
CA GLN A 169 -23.20 9.54 -2.43
C GLN A 169 -21.79 8.95 -2.45
N TRP A 170 -21.66 7.69 -2.88
CA TRP A 170 -20.39 7.02 -3.05
C TRP A 170 -19.54 7.72 -4.13
N SER A 171 -20.08 7.92 -5.32
CA SER A 171 -19.38 8.52 -6.48
C SER A 171 -18.88 9.93 -6.19
N GLN A 172 -19.70 10.78 -5.56
CA GLN A 172 -19.28 12.12 -5.13
C GLN A 172 -18.11 12.06 -4.14
N SER A 173 -18.18 11.14 -3.18
CA SER A 173 -17.12 10.95 -2.19
C SER A 173 -15.84 10.36 -2.79
N LEU A 174 -15.97 9.49 -3.80
CA LEU A 174 -14.85 8.92 -4.51
C LEU A 174 -14.14 10.01 -5.32
N SER A 175 -14.87 10.81 -6.10
CA SER A 175 -14.32 11.93 -6.88
C SER A 175 -13.50 12.90 -6.02
N THR A 176 -14.06 13.32 -4.88
CA THR A 176 -13.36 14.20 -3.92
C THR A 176 -12.12 13.53 -3.33
N PHE A 177 -12.18 12.22 -3.08
CA PHE A 177 -11.06 11.45 -2.56
C PHE A 177 -9.96 11.28 -3.58
N THR A 178 -10.27 10.94 -4.84
CA THR A 178 -9.29 10.70 -5.91
C THR A 178 -8.41 11.92 -6.14
N GLN A 179 -8.97 13.14 -6.09
CA GLN A 179 -8.17 14.36 -6.19
C GLN A 179 -7.16 14.49 -5.03
N LYS A 180 -7.61 14.23 -3.80
CA LYS A 180 -6.75 14.27 -2.61
C LYS A 180 -5.69 13.17 -2.64
N LEU A 181 -6.07 11.97 -3.07
CA LEU A 181 -5.17 10.83 -3.24
C LEU A 181 -4.10 11.15 -4.28
N ALA A 182 -4.46 11.74 -5.43
CA ALA A 182 -3.51 12.14 -6.45
C ALA A 182 -2.48 13.15 -5.91
N VAL A 183 -2.92 14.17 -5.18
CA VAL A 183 -2.01 15.14 -4.53
C VAL A 183 -1.09 14.46 -3.52
N MET A 184 -1.64 13.55 -2.69
CA MET A 184 -0.87 12.80 -1.70
C MET A 184 0.18 11.89 -2.37
N CYS A 185 -0.19 11.17 -3.43
CA CYS A 185 0.73 10.32 -4.19
C CYS A 185 1.84 11.16 -4.83
N GLN A 186 1.52 12.31 -5.43
CA GLN A 186 2.53 13.22 -5.99
C GLN A 186 3.47 13.76 -4.92
N PHE A 187 2.93 14.20 -3.78
CA PHE A 187 3.73 14.63 -2.63
C PHE A 187 4.67 13.52 -2.15
N ASN A 188 4.18 12.27 -2.06
CA ASN A 188 4.98 11.12 -1.65
C ASN A 188 6.05 10.74 -2.69
N ILE A 189 5.77 10.85 -3.99
CA ILE A 189 6.76 10.63 -5.05
C ILE A 189 7.87 11.69 -4.95
N VAL A 190 7.52 12.98 -4.87
CA VAL A 190 8.51 14.06 -4.81
C VAL A 190 9.33 13.99 -3.52
N THR A 191 8.69 13.89 -2.36
CA THR A 191 9.43 13.83 -1.09
C THR A 191 10.17 12.51 -0.92
N GLY A 192 9.57 11.38 -1.34
CA GLY A 192 10.17 10.05 -1.28
C GLY A 192 11.34 9.85 -2.24
N SER A 193 11.43 10.62 -3.32
CA SER A 193 12.57 10.56 -4.24
C SER A 193 13.92 10.85 -3.58
N SER A 194 13.94 11.59 -2.46
CA SER A 194 15.13 11.78 -1.64
C SER A 194 15.79 10.47 -1.19
N LEU A 195 14.98 9.44 -0.95
CA LEU A 195 15.45 8.11 -0.53
C LEU A 195 15.93 7.25 -1.70
N SER A 196 15.69 7.69 -2.93
CA SER A 196 15.89 6.90 -4.15
C SER A 196 16.96 7.48 -5.08
N VAL A 197 17.31 8.78 -5.06
CA VAL A 197 18.41 9.29 -5.92
C VAL A 197 19.70 8.49 -5.72
N LEU A 198 20.00 8.22 -4.46
CA LEU A 198 21.01 7.25 -4.01
C LEU A 198 20.29 6.21 -3.16
N PRO A 199 20.86 5.01 -2.95
CA PRO A 199 20.21 3.92 -2.23
C PRO A 199 20.17 4.13 -0.71
N TRP A 200 19.79 5.32 -0.23
CA TRP A 200 19.75 5.65 1.20
C TRP A 200 18.82 4.73 1.98
N ALA A 201 17.71 4.31 1.37
CA ALA A 201 16.80 3.35 2.00
C ALA A 201 17.44 1.98 2.28
N ALA A 202 18.57 1.62 1.64
CA ALA A 202 19.32 0.41 1.98
C ALA A 202 19.89 0.45 3.41
N LEU A 203 20.10 1.66 3.97
CA LEU A 203 20.52 1.84 5.36
C LEU A 203 19.44 1.43 6.36
N LEU A 204 18.17 1.32 5.95
CA LEU A 204 17.11 0.86 6.84
C LEU A 204 17.37 -0.57 7.33
N ARG A 205 17.99 -1.45 6.53
CA ARG A 205 18.28 -2.83 6.93
C ARG A 205 19.25 -2.95 8.13
N PRO A 206 20.46 -2.34 8.12
CA PRO A 206 21.33 -2.38 9.29
C PRO A 206 20.73 -1.59 10.46
N LEU A 207 20.07 -0.45 10.21
CA LEU A 207 19.42 0.32 11.28
C LEU A 207 18.29 -0.45 11.96
N ASP A 208 17.52 -1.24 11.21
CA ASP A 208 16.46 -2.09 11.75
C ASP A 208 17.00 -3.03 12.82
N LYS A 209 18.13 -3.69 12.56
CA LYS A 209 18.80 -4.57 13.54
C LYS A 209 19.21 -3.82 14.80
N LEU A 210 19.67 -2.57 14.67
CA LEU A 210 20.13 -1.76 15.79
C LEU A 210 18.98 -1.25 16.67
N VAL A 211 17.79 -1.05 16.10
CA VAL A 211 16.61 -0.52 16.83
C VAL A 211 15.61 -1.60 17.23
N GLY A 212 16.04 -2.86 17.30
CA GLY A 212 15.18 -3.96 17.76
C GLY A 212 14.25 -4.54 16.69
N ARG A 213 14.68 -4.51 15.42
CA ARG A 213 14.06 -5.20 14.28
C ARG A 213 12.56 -4.89 14.06
N PRO A 214 12.09 -3.64 14.16
CA PRO A 214 10.68 -3.33 13.94
C PRO A 214 10.19 -3.66 12.52
N ILE A 215 10.99 -3.41 11.48
CA ILE A 215 10.62 -3.72 10.09
C ILE A 215 10.56 -5.23 9.89
N GLU A 216 11.62 -5.95 10.29
CA GLU A 216 11.66 -7.41 10.16
C GLU A 216 10.49 -8.07 10.90
N ARG A 217 10.14 -7.62 12.11
CA ARG A 217 8.96 -8.12 12.84
C ARG A 217 7.67 -7.93 12.06
N VAL A 218 7.38 -6.72 11.57
CA VAL A 218 6.13 -6.47 10.82
C VAL A 218 6.04 -7.34 9.56
N ILE A 219 7.15 -7.50 8.83
CA ILE A 219 7.17 -8.30 7.60
C ILE A 219 7.00 -9.79 7.92
N ARG A 220 7.77 -10.32 8.88
CA ARG A 220 7.77 -11.75 9.20
C ARG A 220 6.51 -12.18 9.93
N ASP A 221 6.03 -11.35 10.84
CA ASP A 221 4.88 -11.67 11.68
C ASP A 221 3.55 -11.33 10.99
N GLY A 222 3.59 -10.70 9.81
CA GLY A 222 2.38 -10.20 9.16
C GLY A 222 1.59 -9.29 10.09
N GLY A 223 2.26 -8.43 10.85
CA GLY A 223 1.54 -7.49 11.71
C GLY A 223 2.36 -6.90 12.85
N PRO A 224 1.78 -5.92 13.59
CA PRO A 224 0.47 -5.30 13.35
C PRO A 224 0.37 -4.62 11.98
N ALA A 225 -0.86 -4.47 11.46
CA ALA A 225 -1.11 -3.77 10.20
C ALA A 225 -0.40 -2.41 10.18
N VAL A 226 0.24 -2.05 9.06
CA VAL A 226 0.98 -0.80 8.94
C VAL A 226 0.06 0.42 9.01
N THR A 227 -1.23 0.22 8.71
CA THR A 227 -2.28 1.22 8.86
C THR A 227 -2.77 1.41 10.31
N GLU A 228 -2.35 0.54 11.25
CA GLU A 228 -2.68 0.59 12.68
C GLU A 228 -1.49 0.97 13.56
N VAL A 229 -0.30 0.46 13.24
CA VAL A 229 0.92 0.75 14.00
C VAL A 229 2.08 0.98 13.03
N SER A 230 2.51 2.24 12.92
CA SER A 230 3.63 2.63 12.05
C SER A 230 4.61 3.53 12.78
N GLY A 231 5.64 2.93 13.38
CA GLY A 231 6.78 3.68 13.93
C GLY A 231 7.65 4.28 12.81
N PRO A 232 8.53 5.27 13.10
CA PRO A 232 9.32 5.97 12.08
C PRO A 232 10.09 5.06 11.10
N MET A 233 10.67 3.96 11.60
CA MET A 233 11.40 2.99 10.77
C MET A 233 10.48 2.21 9.83
N VAL A 234 9.37 1.68 10.35
CA VAL A 234 8.37 0.94 9.56
C VAL A 234 7.74 1.87 8.53
N TRP A 235 7.44 3.12 8.93
CA TRP A 235 6.90 4.13 8.04
C TRP A 235 7.86 4.46 6.89
N LEU A 236 9.14 4.72 7.18
CA LEU A 236 10.15 4.99 6.15
C LEU A 236 10.32 3.81 5.20
N TYR A 237 10.32 2.58 5.73
CA TYR A 237 10.37 1.36 4.94
C TYR A 237 9.15 1.23 4.03
N HIS A 238 7.95 1.35 4.59
CA HIS A 238 6.69 1.30 3.86
C HIS A 238 6.69 2.28 2.69
N GLN A 239 7.06 3.53 2.96
CA GLN A 239 7.10 4.58 1.94
C GLN A 239 8.21 4.42 0.90
N SER A 240 9.29 3.71 1.23
CA SER A 240 10.33 3.39 0.27
C SER A 240 9.84 2.39 -0.80
N LEU A 241 8.91 1.50 -0.43
CA LEU A 241 8.43 0.39 -1.28
C LEU A 241 6.97 0.52 -1.75
N ASN A 242 6.18 1.47 -1.23
CA ASN A 242 4.75 1.60 -1.51
C ASN A 242 4.42 1.66 -3.01
N HIS A 243 5.25 2.33 -3.81
CA HIS A 243 5.02 2.42 -5.26
C HIS A 243 4.93 1.02 -5.90
N ARG A 244 5.87 0.15 -5.55
CA ARG A 244 5.97 -1.21 -6.08
C ARG A 244 4.99 -2.18 -5.41
N ARG A 245 4.90 -2.15 -4.08
CA ARG A 245 4.11 -3.12 -3.32
C ARG A 245 2.61 -2.79 -3.27
N GLN A 246 2.24 -1.53 -3.46
CA GLN A 246 0.87 -1.05 -3.25
C GLN A 246 0.31 -0.31 -4.47
N TYR A 247 1.01 0.71 -4.98
CA TYR A 247 0.46 1.55 -6.06
C TYR A 247 0.37 0.81 -7.40
N GLU A 248 1.27 -0.15 -7.69
CA GLU A 248 1.18 -0.99 -8.90
C GLU A 248 -0.20 -1.65 -9.01
N ALA A 249 -0.76 -2.16 -7.91
CA ALA A 249 -2.07 -2.80 -7.91
C ALA A 249 -3.24 -1.81 -8.10
N TRP A 250 -3.03 -0.53 -7.80
CA TRP A 250 -4.04 0.54 -7.92
C TRP A 250 -4.03 1.23 -9.28
N MET A 251 -2.96 1.08 -10.06
CA MET A 251 -2.86 1.65 -11.41
C MET A 251 -3.44 0.70 -12.46
N PRO A 252 -4.01 1.21 -13.57
CA PRO A 252 -4.48 0.34 -14.66
C PRO A 252 -3.34 -0.45 -15.33
N PRO A 253 -3.53 -1.75 -15.62
CA PRO A 253 -4.64 -2.60 -15.19
C PRO A 253 -4.62 -2.85 -13.67
N SER A 254 -5.76 -2.64 -12.99
CA SER A 254 -5.83 -2.58 -11.52
C SER A 254 -6.54 -3.79 -10.90
N THR A 255 -6.28 -4.08 -9.62
CA THR A 255 -7.10 -5.00 -8.81
C THR A 255 -8.38 -4.35 -8.29
N THR A 256 -8.53 -3.04 -8.51
CA THR A 256 -9.70 -2.25 -8.11
C THR A 256 -10.78 -2.28 -9.19
N VAL A 257 -12.02 -2.59 -8.80
CA VAL A 257 -13.19 -2.40 -9.66
C VAL A 257 -13.82 -1.04 -9.35
N VAL A 258 -13.90 -0.17 -10.36
CA VAL A 258 -14.58 1.13 -10.25
C VAL A 258 -15.89 1.08 -11.05
N PRO A 259 -17.05 0.95 -10.37
CA PRO A 259 -18.37 1.01 -11.01
C PRO A 259 -18.52 2.23 -11.93
N GLN A 260 -18.95 2.00 -13.17
CA GLN A 260 -19.20 3.06 -14.15
C GLN A 260 -20.65 3.55 -14.11
N SER A 261 -21.53 2.76 -13.50
CA SER A 261 -22.96 3.04 -13.37
C SER A 261 -23.50 2.59 -12.00
N GLU A 262 -24.67 3.09 -11.63
CA GLU A 262 -25.41 2.62 -10.46
C GLU A 262 -25.73 1.13 -10.55
N LYS A 263 -25.99 0.63 -11.76
CA LYS A 263 -26.22 -0.79 -12.01
C LYS A 263 -24.98 -1.62 -11.65
N ASP A 264 -23.79 -1.20 -12.05
CA ASP A 264 -22.54 -1.93 -11.74
C ASP A 264 -22.26 -1.91 -10.22
N TYR A 265 -22.52 -0.76 -9.58
CA TYR A 265 -22.36 -0.60 -8.14
C TYR A 265 -23.29 -1.54 -7.37
N ASN A 266 -24.58 -1.54 -7.72
CA ASN A 266 -25.56 -2.42 -7.08
C ASN A 266 -25.30 -3.90 -7.42
N HIS A 267 -24.82 -4.21 -8.62
CA HIS A 267 -24.48 -5.58 -9.01
C HIS A 267 -23.43 -6.20 -8.07
N TYR A 268 -22.40 -5.45 -7.68
CA TYR A 268 -21.40 -5.94 -6.72
C TYR A 268 -22.00 -6.19 -5.33
N LEU A 269 -22.88 -5.30 -4.86
CA LEU A 269 -23.55 -5.47 -3.57
C LEU A 269 -24.53 -6.66 -3.59
N ASP A 270 -25.26 -6.84 -4.69
CA ASP A 270 -26.21 -7.94 -4.86
C ASP A 270 -25.51 -9.29 -5.06
N MET A 271 -24.32 -9.29 -5.70
CA MET A 271 -23.43 -10.45 -5.71
C MET A 271 -23.09 -10.87 -4.28
N ALA A 272 -22.69 -9.93 -3.41
CA ALA A 272 -22.42 -10.21 -2.00
C ALA A 272 -23.64 -10.83 -1.29
N ARG A 273 -24.82 -10.22 -1.44
CA ARG A 273 -26.06 -10.70 -0.82
C ARG A 273 -26.49 -12.07 -1.30
N SER A 274 -26.21 -12.42 -2.56
CA SER A 274 -26.60 -13.70 -3.14
C SER A 274 -25.62 -14.83 -2.82
N MET A 275 -24.33 -14.54 -2.66
CA MET A 275 -23.30 -15.56 -2.40
C MET A 275 -23.13 -15.89 -0.91
N VAL A 276 -23.51 -14.97 -0.01
CA VAL A 276 -23.31 -15.13 1.44
C VAL A 276 -24.61 -15.55 2.12
N PRO A 277 -24.63 -16.65 2.90
CA PRO A 277 -25.78 -16.99 3.75
C PRO A 277 -26.16 -15.83 4.68
N LYS A 278 -27.45 -15.57 4.86
CA LYS A 278 -27.93 -14.42 5.65
C LYS A 278 -27.37 -14.34 7.07
N GLN A 279 -27.10 -15.49 7.69
CA GLN A 279 -26.56 -15.60 9.05
C GLN A 279 -25.08 -15.23 9.13
N GLN A 280 -24.37 -15.26 8.00
CA GLN A 280 -22.97 -14.87 7.85
C GLN A 280 -22.83 -13.48 7.24
N LEU A 281 -23.92 -12.74 7.01
CA LEU A 281 -23.90 -11.43 6.37
C LEU A 281 -24.40 -10.36 7.34
N LEU A 282 -23.58 -9.34 7.57
CA LEU A 282 -23.95 -8.10 8.27
C LEU A 282 -23.93 -6.93 7.30
N GLU A 283 -25.07 -6.32 7.01
CA GLU A 283 -25.09 -5.01 6.35
C GLU A 283 -24.76 -3.94 7.40
N TRP A 284 -23.68 -3.18 7.17
CA TRP A 284 -23.12 -2.27 8.16
C TRP A 284 -23.21 -0.81 7.74
N ASP A 285 -23.75 0.02 8.62
CA ASP A 285 -23.80 1.47 8.54
C ASP A 285 -23.02 2.12 9.70
N PRO A 286 -21.83 2.70 9.46
CA PRO A 286 -21.01 3.31 10.50
C PRO A 286 -21.63 4.56 11.14
N ARG A 287 -22.81 5.02 10.68
CA ARG A 287 -23.54 6.13 11.29
C ARG A 287 -24.36 5.69 12.50
N THR A 288 -24.95 4.49 12.42
CA THR A 288 -25.90 3.93 13.38
C THR A 288 -25.29 2.82 14.20
N ASP A 289 -24.45 1.99 13.57
CA ASP A 289 -24.03 0.73 14.15
C ASP A 289 -22.89 0.92 15.16
N ASN A 290 -22.83 0.02 16.12
CA ASN A 290 -21.98 0.11 17.31
C ASN A 290 -21.17 -1.16 17.55
N PHE A 291 -20.23 -1.08 18.51
CA PHE A 291 -19.38 -2.21 18.86
C PHE A 291 -20.17 -3.43 19.33
N GLU A 292 -21.29 -3.25 20.03
CA GLU A 292 -22.12 -4.32 20.56
C GLU A 292 -22.75 -5.16 19.45
N GLU A 293 -23.27 -4.51 18.40
CA GLU A 293 -23.80 -5.17 17.21
C GLU A 293 -22.70 -5.92 16.45
N LEU A 294 -21.51 -5.31 16.32
CA LEU A 294 -20.35 -5.93 15.71
C LEU A 294 -19.90 -7.19 16.48
N CYS A 295 -19.72 -7.08 17.79
CA CYS A 295 -19.35 -8.21 18.66
C CYS A 295 -20.39 -9.33 18.64
N LYS A 296 -21.68 -8.98 18.67
CA LYS A 296 -22.79 -9.94 18.57
C LYS A 296 -22.74 -10.67 17.23
N PHE A 297 -22.57 -9.95 16.12
CA PHE A 297 -22.48 -10.57 14.80
C PHE A 297 -21.27 -11.50 14.70
N LEU A 298 -20.16 -11.18 15.35
CA LEU A 298 -18.92 -11.95 15.30
C LEU A 298 -18.86 -13.10 16.30
N ASP A 299 -19.92 -13.34 17.07
CA ASP A 299 -20.00 -14.34 18.14
C ASP A 299 -18.84 -14.23 19.14
N ILE A 300 -18.44 -12.99 19.49
CA ILE A 300 -17.43 -12.79 20.52
C ILE A 300 -18.03 -13.17 21.88
N GLU A 301 -17.47 -14.19 22.50
CA GLU A 301 -17.90 -14.68 23.81
C GLU A 301 -17.59 -13.65 24.92
N GLY A 302 -18.56 -13.41 25.80
CA GLY A 302 -18.41 -12.48 26.91
C GLY A 302 -18.76 -11.02 26.57
N PRO A 303 -18.38 -10.05 27.42
CA PRO A 303 -18.64 -8.64 27.16
C PRO A 303 -17.78 -8.15 25.99
N CYS A 304 -18.36 -7.34 25.11
CA CYS A 304 -17.64 -6.76 23.98
C CYS A 304 -16.44 -5.92 24.50
N PRO A 305 -15.22 -6.07 23.95
CA PRO A 305 -14.03 -5.37 24.45
C PRO A 305 -14.12 -3.84 24.38
N LYS A 306 -15.00 -3.32 23.53
CA LYS A 306 -15.33 -1.91 23.35
C LYS A 306 -16.84 -1.74 23.37
N SER A 307 -17.30 -0.53 23.62
CA SER A 307 -18.72 -0.22 23.69
C SER A 307 -19.05 1.07 22.94
N GLY A 308 -20.27 1.18 22.42
CA GLY A 308 -20.79 2.38 21.79
C GLY A 308 -20.31 2.57 20.34
N LYS A 309 -20.26 3.83 19.92
CA LYS A 309 -20.06 4.19 18.50
C LYS A 309 -18.65 3.84 18.01
N THR A 310 -18.58 3.22 16.84
CA THR A 310 -17.30 2.89 16.21
C THR A 310 -16.54 4.14 15.72
N PRO A 311 -15.20 4.10 15.70
CA PRO A 311 -14.40 5.25 15.31
C PRO A 311 -14.61 5.59 13.84
N ARG A 312 -14.62 6.89 13.52
CA ARG A 312 -14.65 7.37 12.15
C ARG A 312 -13.24 7.68 11.66
N ALA A 313 -12.73 6.85 10.76
CA ALA A 313 -11.43 7.08 10.15
C ALA A 313 -11.52 8.04 8.96
N ILE A 314 -10.51 8.89 8.83
CA ILE A 314 -10.37 9.77 7.67
C ILE A 314 -9.32 9.17 6.74
N ASN A 315 -9.78 8.74 5.57
CA ASN A 315 -8.96 8.05 4.59
C ASN A 315 -8.15 9.01 3.69
N THR A 316 -7.52 10.06 4.22
CA THR A 316 -6.65 10.99 3.45
C THR A 316 -5.53 11.47 4.33
N TRP A 317 -4.29 11.49 3.83
CA TRP A 317 -3.09 11.79 4.64
C TRP A 317 -3.02 10.85 5.85
N ILE A 318 -3.31 9.58 5.59
CA ILE A 318 -3.48 8.52 6.58
C ILE A 318 -2.31 8.53 7.56
N PHE A 319 -1.11 8.39 7.03
CA PHE A 319 0.04 8.20 7.89
C PHE A 319 0.45 9.49 8.61
N GLU A 320 0.27 10.65 7.99
CA GLU A 320 0.51 11.95 8.59
C GLU A 320 -0.43 12.21 9.78
N ARG A 321 -1.69 11.76 9.66
CA ARG A 321 -2.72 11.98 10.67
C ARG A 321 -2.66 10.97 11.80
N ASP A 322 -2.50 9.71 11.46
CA ASP A 322 -2.58 8.61 12.43
C ASP A 322 -1.21 8.35 13.08
N PHE A 323 -0.11 8.69 12.37
CA PHE A 323 1.26 8.55 12.87
C PHE A 323 2.06 9.86 12.71
N PRO A 324 1.60 10.97 13.32
CA PRO A 324 2.21 12.29 13.11
C PRO A 324 3.69 12.31 13.50
N ILE A 325 4.10 11.60 14.55
CA ILE A 325 5.51 11.51 14.95
C ILE A 325 6.34 10.81 13.87
N ALA A 326 5.90 9.65 13.40
CA ALA A 326 6.60 8.89 12.37
C ALA A 326 6.70 9.66 11.06
N SER A 327 5.61 10.30 10.64
CA SER A 327 5.56 11.14 9.45
C SER A 327 6.50 12.35 9.56
N ASN A 328 6.51 13.07 10.70
CA ASN A 328 7.41 14.21 10.89
C ASN A 328 8.88 13.79 10.90
N VAL A 329 9.24 12.70 11.59
CA VAL A 329 10.61 12.15 11.55
C VAL A 329 10.98 11.78 10.12
N GLY A 330 10.08 11.10 9.40
CA GLY A 330 10.28 10.72 8.01
C GLY A 330 10.47 11.92 7.09
N LEU A 331 9.70 12.99 7.27
CA LEU A 331 9.82 14.23 6.52
C LEU A 331 11.17 14.92 6.77
N VAL A 332 11.61 15.02 8.03
CA VAL A 332 12.92 15.61 8.36
C VAL A 332 14.06 14.82 7.71
N VAL A 333 14.03 13.48 7.79
CA VAL A 333 15.01 12.62 7.13
C VAL A 333 15.01 12.83 5.62
N ARG A 334 13.83 12.87 4.98
CA ARG A 334 13.70 13.11 3.54
C ARG A 334 14.25 14.48 3.12
N LEU A 335 13.94 15.54 3.87
CA LEU A 335 14.44 16.89 3.59
C LEU A 335 15.96 16.97 3.71
N PHE A 336 16.53 16.34 4.75
CA PHE A 336 17.97 16.23 4.91
C PHE A 336 18.61 15.47 3.73
N LEU A 337 18.06 14.32 3.33
CA LEU A 337 18.59 13.54 2.21
C LEU A 337 18.42 14.26 0.87
N HIS A 338 17.35 15.02 0.67
CA HIS A 338 17.19 15.92 -0.48
C HIS A 338 18.34 16.92 -0.54
N TRP A 339 18.67 17.56 0.58
CA TRP A 339 19.80 18.47 0.66
C TRP A 339 21.13 17.78 0.35
N VAL A 340 21.38 16.58 0.91
CA VAL A 340 22.60 15.80 0.62
C VAL A 340 22.68 15.45 -0.87
N ASN A 341 21.61 14.92 -1.46
CA ASN A 341 21.55 14.57 -2.88
C ASN A 341 21.82 15.79 -3.77
N TRP A 342 21.23 16.95 -3.43
CA TRP A 342 21.45 18.18 -4.16
C TRP A 342 22.92 18.65 -4.10
N LYS A 343 23.57 18.55 -2.93
CA LYS A 343 25.00 18.87 -2.79
C LYS A 343 25.88 17.93 -3.61
N LEU A 344 25.64 16.62 -3.54
CA LEU A 344 26.37 15.61 -4.31
C LEU A 344 26.21 15.82 -5.82
N PHE A 345 24.96 15.97 -6.29
CA PHE A 345 24.66 16.30 -7.69
C PHE A 345 25.36 17.60 -8.11
N GLY A 346 25.37 18.58 -7.22
CA GLY A 346 26.02 19.85 -7.47
C GLY A 346 27.54 19.74 -7.65
N MET A 347 28.20 18.92 -6.84
CA MET A 347 29.63 18.65 -6.98
C MET A 347 29.95 17.92 -8.29
N VAL A 348 29.20 16.86 -8.61
CA VAL A 348 29.39 16.08 -9.86
C VAL A 348 29.21 16.96 -11.09
N THR A 349 28.12 17.73 -11.16
CA THR A 349 27.87 18.63 -12.30
C THR A 349 28.94 19.69 -12.45
N SER A 350 29.46 20.24 -11.33
CA SER A 350 30.53 21.23 -11.35
C SER A 350 31.86 20.63 -11.83
N PHE A 351 32.18 19.41 -11.38
CA PHE A 351 33.35 18.66 -11.84
C PHE A 351 33.30 18.40 -13.34
N VAL A 352 32.17 17.91 -13.87
CA VAL A 352 31.97 17.67 -15.31
C VAL A 352 32.11 18.97 -16.11
N CYS A 353 31.51 20.07 -15.63
CA CYS A 353 31.63 21.38 -16.30
C CYS A 353 33.08 21.87 -16.34
N GLN A 354 33.85 21.70 -15.27
CA GLN A 354 35.27 22.05 -15.23
C GLN A 354 36.08 21.22 -16.22
N PHE A 355 35.80 19.91 -16.33
CA PHE A 355 36.47 19.02 -17.27
C PHE A 355 36.20 19.42 -18.73
N ILE A 356 34.94 19.70 -19.08
CA ILE A 356 34.55 20.17 -20.42
C ILE A 356 35.20 21.52 -20.75
N ARG A 357 35.26 22.44 -19.78
CA ARG A 357 35.91 23.75 -19.97
C ARG A 357 37.41 23.61 -20.23
N ARG A 358 38.09 22.73 -19.49
CA ARG A 358 39.52 22.45 -19.70
C ARG A 358 39.79 21.79 -21.05
N GLY A 359 38.94 20.87 -21.50
CA GLY A 359 39.06 20.27 -22.84
C GLY A 359 38.99 21.31 -23.97
N LYS A 360 38.05 22.26 -23.88
CA LYS A 360 37.91 23.33 -24.89
C LYS A 360 39.06 24.33 -24.91
N THR A 361 39.82 24.46 -23.83
CA THR A 361 41.02 25.32 -23.81
C THR A 361 42.24 24.66 -24.45
N PHE A 362 42.28 23.32 -24.52
CA PHE A 362 43.33 22.61 -25.26
C PHE A 362 43.13 22.75 -26.78
N ASP A 363 41.89 22.65 -27.25
CA ASP A 363 41.51 22.73 -28.68
C ASP A 363 41.65 24.13 -29.34
N LYS A 364 42.18 25.12 -28.60
CA LYS A 364 42.42 26.49 -29.11
C LYS A 364 43.91 26.86 -29.16
N ARG A 365 44.81 25.92 -28.83
CA ARG A 365 46.26 26.15 -28.82
C ARG A 365 47.01 25.42 -29.94
N ASP A 366 46.28 24.71 -30.79
CA ASP A 366 46.71 24.23 -32.11
C ASP A 366 46.02 25.09 -33.17
#